data_AF-A0A356AM40-F1
#
_entry.id   AF-A0A356AM40-F1
#
_cell.length_a   1.000
_cell.length_b   1.000
_cell.length_c   1.000
_cell.angle_alpha   90.00
_cell.angle_beta   90.00
_cell.angle_gamma   90.00
#
_symmetry.space_group_name_H-M   'P 1'
#
loop_
_entity.id
_entity.type
_entity.pdbx_description
1 polymer ?
#
loop_
_entity_poly.entity_id
_entity_poly.type
_entity_poly.pdbx_seq_one_letter_code
_entity_poly.pdbx_strand_id
1 'polypeptide(L)'
;MYPDRLAKRAIDSVVRNSTTVPRTDATLEDTGKKLKLWGVTGAAVMNIATKPHQQTDVNNWAARIQDDFFHCFGSVHPAAPDAVRETFRIRDLGLYGIKLHPDYQHVFVDDRRFFPVYDAAAELHLPITFHAG
;
A
#
# COMPACT_ATOMS: atom_id res chain seq x y z
N MET A 1 -1.36 4.25 -7.94
CA MET A 1 -0.17 4.33 -8.80
C MET A 1 0.70 3.09 -8.57
N TYR A 2 1.54 2.75 -9.54
CA TYR A 2 2.39 1.56 -9.57
C TYR A 2 3.78 1.94 -10.08
N PRO A 3 4.82 1.11 -9.86
CA PRO A 3 6.06 1.21 -10.62
C PRO A 3 5.76 1.21 -12.13
N ASP A 4 6.42 2.06 -12.90
CA ASP A 4 6.08 2.32 -14.32
C ASP A 4 5.99 1.03 -15.16
N ARG A 5 6.93 0.09 -14.94
CA ARG A 5 6.95 -1.22 -15.61
C ARG A 5 5.68 -2.07 -15.37
N LEU A 6 4.92 -1.77 -14.32
CA LEU A 6 3.68 -2.44 -13.94
C LEU A 6 2.43 -1.62 -14.25
N ALA A 7 2.54 -0.30 -14.44
CA ALA A 7 1.42 0.64 -14.46
C ALA A 7 0.37 0.27 -15.52
N LYS A 8 0.80 0.07 -16.78
CA LYS A 8 -0.11 -0.31 -17.86
C LYS A 8 -0.87 -1.60 -17.56
N ARG A 9 -0.16 -2.66 -17.16
CA ARG A 9 -0.76 -3.96 -16.86
C ARG A 9 -1.73 -3.88 -15.69
N ALA A 10 -1.40 -3.09 -14.68
CA ALA A 10 -2.24 -2.87 -13.52
C ALA A 10 -3.53 -2.14 -13.89
N ILE A 11 -3.46 -1.06 -14.68
CA ILE A 11 -4.65 -0.38 -15.21
C ILE A 11 -5.51 -1.33 -16.02
N ASP A 12 -4.92 -2.08 -16.98
CA ASP A 12 -5.68 -3.01 -17.82
C ASP A 12 -6.45 -4.02 -16.95
N SER A 13 -5.86 -4.45 -15.83
CA SER A 13 -6.51 -5.33 -14.86
C SER A 13 -7.62 -4.65 -14.05
N VAL A 14 -7.42 -3.41 -13.63
CA VAL A 14 -8.42 -2.65 -12.86
C VAL A 14 -9.63 -2.33 -13.74
N VAL A 15 -9.41 -1.88 -14.98
CA VAL A 15 -10.48 -1.55 -15.94
C VAL A 15 -11.35 -2.77 -16.27
N ARG A 16 -10.76 -3.97 -16.38
CA ARG A 16 -11.55 -5.19 -16.58
C ARG A 16 -12.50 -5.52 -15.43
N ASN A 17 -12.21 -5.02 -14.23
CA ASN A 17 -12.95 -5.30 -13.00
C ASN A 17 -13.64 -4.05 -12.43
N SER A 18 -13.74 -2.96 -13.20
CA SER A 18 -14.30 -1.69 -12.75
C SER A 18 -15.12 -1.04 -13.86
N THR A 19 -16.17 -0.32 -13.48
CA THR A 19 -16.94 0.53 -14.40
C THR A 19 -16.33 1.92 -14.56
N THR A 20 -15.20 2.20 -13.90
CA THR A 20 -14.60 3.53 -13.85
C THR A 20 -13.52 3.70 -14.91
N VAL A 21 -13.51 4.86 -15.58
CA VAL A 21 -12.45 5.23 -16.52
C VAL A 21 -11.25 5.80 -15.76
N PRO A 22 -10.04 5.21 -15.88
CA PRO A 22 -8.84 5.76 -15.27
C PRO A 22 -8.58 7.19 -15.75
N ARG A 23 -8.28 8.08 -14.80
CA ARG A 23 -7.92 9.47 -15.12
C ARG A 23 -6.42 9.71 -15.15
N THR A 24 -5.64 8.73 -14.71
CA THR A 24 -4.17 8.71 -14.74
C THR A 24 -3.68 7.50 -15.54
N ASP A 25 -2.45 7.52 -16.03
CA ASP A 25 -1.76 6.32 -16.56
C ASP A 25 -1.15 5.43 -15.44
N ALA A 26 -1.40 5.81 -14.19
CA ALA A 26 -0.99 5.15 -12.95
C ALA A 26 0.51 5.07 -12.70
N THR A 27 1.34 5.76 -13.49
CA THR A 27 2.73 6.07 -13.13
C THR A 27 2.77 7.11 -12.00
N LEU A 28 3.90 7.21 -11.31
CA LEU A 28 4.12 8.21 -10.27
C LEU A 28 4.03 9.63 -10.85
N GLU A 29 4.68 9.85 -11.99
CA GLU A 29 4.81 11.16 -12.62
C GLU A 29 3.45 11.73 -13.07
N ASP A 30 2.67 10.96 -13.84
CA ASP A 30 1.36 11.43 -14.33
C ASP A 30 0.36 11.62 -13.19
N THR A 31 0.35 10.67 -12.23
CA THR A 31 -0.53 10.77 -11.05
C THR A 31 -0.21 12.04 -10.27
N GLY A 32 1.07 12.30 -10.00
CA GLY A 32 1.50 13.51 -9.29
C GLY A 32 1.17 14.81 -10.04
N LYS A 33 1.40 14.86 -11.35
CA LYS A 33 1.04 16.03 -12.18
C LYS A 33 -0.46 16.31 -12.12
N LYS A 34 -1.30 15.28 -12.23
CA LYS A 34 -2.77 15.44 -12.23
C LYS A 34 -3.33 15.81 -10.87
N LEU A 35 -2.84 15.21 -9.78
CA LEU A 35 -3.25 15.59 -8.43
C LEU A 35 -2.98 17.08 -8.16
N LYS A 36 -1.78 17.56 -8.52
CA LYS A 36 -1.43 18.99 -8.40
C LYS A 36 -2.31 19.88 -9.27
N LEU A 37 -2.57 19.47 -10.52
CA LEU A 37 -3.49 20.18 -11.42
C LEU A 37 -4.92 20.27 -10.86
N TRP A 38 -5.36 19.26 -10.10
CA TRP A 38 -6.67 19.23 -9.44
C TRP A 38 -6.71 19.93 -8.08
N GLY A 39 -5.63 20.62 -7.69
CA GLY A 39 -5.57 21.39 -6.44
C GLY A 39 -5.34 20.54 -5.19
N VAL A 40 -4.91 19.29 -5.34
CA VAL A 40 -4.53 18.43 -4.20
C VAL A 40 -3.16 18.87 -3.67
N THR A 41 -3.05 19.06 -2.36
CA THR A 41 -1.83 19.56 -1.69
C THR A 41 -0.96 18.46 -1.09
N GLY A 42 -1.47 17.24 -0.99
CA GLY A 42 -0.76 16.05 -0.51
C GLY A 42 -1.61 14.80 -0.72
N ALA A 43 -0.96 13.64 -0.84
CA ALA A 43 -1.61 12.38 -1.19
C ALA A 43 -1.12 11.23 -0.32
N ALA A 44 -2.04 10.56 0.37
CA ALA A 44 -1.74 9.31 1.06
C ALA A 44 -1.71 8.14 0.06
N VAL A 45 -0.61 7.38 0.04
CA VAL A 45 -0.38 6.30 -0.91
C VAL A 45 -0.60 4.95 -0.25
N MET A 46 -1.61 4.23 -0.72
CA MET A 46 -2.04 2.96 -0.16
C MET A 46 -1.41 1.77 -0.89
N ASN A 47 -0.15 1.47 -0.57
CA ASN A 47 0.56 0.33 -1.16
C ASN A 47 0.01 -1.00 -0.62
N ILE A 48 -0.03 -2.06 -1.44
CA ILE A 48 -0.60 -3.34 -1.04
C ILE A 48 0.26 -4.53 -1.50
N ALA A 49 0.63 -5.38 -0.55
CA ALA A 49 1.23 -6.68 -0.82
C ALA A 49 0.13 -7.74 -0.80
N THR A 50 -0.25 -8.25 -1.98
CA THR A 50 -1.31 -9.26 -2.12
C THR A 50 -0.78 -10.69 -1.98
N LYS A 51 0.55 -10.85 -1.92
CA LYS A 51 1.21 -12.15 -1.67
C LYS A 51 2.32 -11.98 -0.62
N PRO A 52 2.61 -13.02 0.19
CA PRO A 52 3.65 -12.97 1.22
C PRO A 52 5.00 -12.43 0.75
N HIS A 53 5.52 -12.92 -0.38
CA HIS A 53 6.84 -12.55 -0.89
C HIS A 53 6.95 -11.11 -1.43
N GLN A 54 5.84 -10.37 -1.55
CA GLN A 54 5.83 -9.03 -2.14
C GLN A 54 6.14 -7.92 -1.15
N GLN A 55 5.91 -8.14 0.15
CA GLN A 55 5.89 -7.07 1.16
C GLN A 55 7.17 -6.24 1.17
N THR A 56 8.34 -6.88 1.06
CA THR A 56 9.63 -6.19 1.08
C THR A 56 9.79 -5.23 -0.10
N ASP A 57 9.52 -5.69 -1.32
CA ASP A 57 9.63 -4.86 -2.53
C ASP A 57 8.58 -3.75 -2.59
N VAL A 58 7.36 -4.05 -2.13
CA VAL A 58 6.27 -3.07 -2.01
C VAL A 58 6.68 -1.94 -1.06
N ASN A 59 7.20 -2.29 0.12
CA ASN A 59 7.62 -1.29 1.12
C ASN A 59 8.90 -0.55 0.71
N ASN A 60 9.83 -1.21 0.00
CA ASN A 60 10.99 -0.54 -0.59
C ASN A 60 10.59 0.48 -1.66
N TRP A 61 9.56 0.18 -2.45
CA TRP A 61 9.04 1.14 -3.42
C TRP A 61 8.31 2.29 -2.73
N ALA A 62 7.46 1.99 -1.74
CA ALA A 62 6.80 3.00 -0.91
C ALA A 62 7.79 4.01 -0.31
N ALA A 63 8.88 3.52 0.29
CA ALA A 63 9.90 4.38 0.88
C ALA A 63 10.64 5.23 -0.16
N ARG A 64 10.81 4.73 -1.40
CA ARG A 64 11.49 5.45 -2.48
C ARG A 64 10.66 6.58 -3.08
N ILE A 65 9.34 6.43 -3.13
CA ILE A 65 8.45 7.43 -3.74
C ILE A 65 7.88 8.43 -2.73
N GLN A 66 8.08 8.16 -1.45
CA GLN A 66 7.65 9.04 -0.38
C GLN A 66 8.44 10.35 -0.42
N ASP A 67 7.72 11.46 -0.28
CA ASP A 67 8.27 12.81 -0.18
C ASP A 67 7.29 13.72 0.59
N ASP A 68 7.50 15.04 0.52
CA ASP A 68 6.63 16.03 1.18
C ASP A 68 5.20 16.09 0.59
N PHE A 69 4.96 15.48 -0.58
CA PHE A 69 3.67 15.42 -1.24
C PHE A 69 3.01 14.03 -1.11
N PHE A 70 3.79 12.96 -1.26
CA PHE A 70 3.32 11.57 -1.21
C PHE A 70 3.63 10.92 0.13
N HIS A 71 2.62 10.80 0.98
CA HIS A 71 2.72 10.15 2.29
C HIS A 71 2.40 8.67 2.17
N CYS A 72 3.40 7.80 2.24
CA CYS A 72 3.22 6.39 1.88
C CYS A 72 2.92 5.50 3.08
N PHE A 73 1.94 4.61 2.89
CA PHE A 73 1.67 3.50 3.79
C PHE A 73 2.35 2.26 3.25
N GLY A 74 2.98 1.49 4.15
CA GLY A 74 3.51 0.17 3.84
C GLY A 74 2.41 -0.89 3.82
N SER A 75 2.77 -2.14 3.55
CA SER A 75 1.86 -3.28 3.59
C SER A 75 2.57 -4.49 4.17
N VAL A 76 1.80 -5.30 4.91
CA VAL A 76 2.24 -6.56 5.49
C VAL A 76 1.26 -7.64 5.07
N HIS A 77 1.76 -8.82 4.74
CA HIS A 77 0.91 -9.97 4.49
C HIS A 77 0.95 -10.91 5.71
N PRO A 78 -0.19 -11.27 6.34
CA PRO A 78 -0.20 -12.02 7.60
C PRO A 78 0.35 -13.44 7.47
N ALA A 79 0.28 -14.03 6.27
CA ALA A 79 0.90 -15.33 5.97
C ALA A 79 2.41 -15.26 5.64
N ALA A 80 3.04 -14.08 5.67
CA ALA A 80 4.48 -13.99 5.52
C ALA A 80 5.17 -14.42 6.83
N PRO A 81 6.23 -15.26 6.77
CA PRO A 81 6.92 -15.75 7.96
C PRO A 81 7.56 -14.62 8.77
N ASP A 82 7.83 -13.48 8.13
CA ASP A 82 8.46 -12.30 8.72
C ASP A 82 7.51 -11.09 8.78
N ALA A 83 6.18 -11.30 8.77
CA ALA A 83 5.17 -10.24 8.82
C ALA A 83 5.37 -9.25 9.98
N VAL A 84 5.66 -9.75 11.19
CA VAL A 84 5.91 -8.91 12.37
C VAL A 84 7.20 -8.10 12.17
N ARG A 85 8.28 -8.73 11.72
CA ARG A 85 9.55 -8.03 11.44
C ARG A 85 9.37 -6.94 10.38
N GLU A 86 8.57 -7.20 9.35
CA GLU A 86 8.27 -6.22 8.31
C GLU A 86 7.47 -5.03 8.88
N THR A 87 6.65 -5.23 9.92
CA THR A 87 5.94 -4.15 10.62
C THR A 87 6.93 -3.19 11.29
N PHE A 88 7.95 -3.71 11.97
CA PHE A 88 9.06 -2.88 12.51
C PHE A 88 9.81 -2.16 11.38
N ARG A 89 10.09 -2.86 10.28
CA ARG A 89 10.77 -2.26 9.12
C ARG A 89 9.98 -1.12 8.49
N ILE A 90 8.65 -1.19 8.45
CA ILE A 90 7.79 -0.09 7.98
C ILE A 90 8.01 1.17 8.83
N ARG A 91 8.12 1.03 10.15
CA ARG A 91 8.46 2.14 11.05
C ARG A 91 9.87 2.69 10.76
N ASP A 92 10.86 1.82 10.62
CA ASP A 92 12.25 2.23 10.37
C ASP A 92 12.44 2.93 9.02
N LEU A 93 11.64 2.55 8.01
CA LEU A 93 11.58 3.22 6.71
C LEU A 93 10.89 4.59 6.77
N GLY A 94 10.31 4.98 7.91
CA GLY A 94 9.58 6.24 8.08
C GLY A 94 8.25 6.29 7.31
N LEU A 95 7.66 5.14 6.99
CA LEU A 95 6.35 5.09 6.35
C LEU A 95 5.24 5.48 7.35
N TYR A 96 4.17 6.08 6.85
CA TYR A 96 3.13 6.71 7.67
C TYR A 96 2.13 5.73 8.30
N GLY A 97 2.17 4.44 7.93
CA GLY A 97 1.28 3.43 8.48
C GLY A 97 1.25 2.15 7.64
N ILE A 98 0.26 1.29 7.91
CA ILE A 98 0.07 0.00 7.24
C ILE A 98 -1.27 -0.03 6.51
N LYS A 99 -1.25 -0.42 5.24
CA LYS A 99 -2.42 -0.70 4.41
C LYS A 99 -2.63 -2.21 4.28
N LEU A 100 -3.83 -2.65 4.63
CA LEU A 100 -4.27 -4.05 4.51
C LEU A 100 -5.49 -4.16 3.60
N HIS A 101 -5.63 -5.28 2.91
CA HIS A 101 -6.77 -5.57 2.05
C HIS A 101 -7.18 -7.04 2.22
N PRO A 102 -8.00 -7.35 3.24
CA PRO A 102 -8.51 -8.70 3.53
C PRO A 102 -8.90 -9.52 2.29
N ASP A 103 -9.71 -8.97 1.38
CA ASP A 103 -10.18 -9.69 0.19
C ASP A 103 -9.04 -10.08 -0.77
N TYR A 104 -8.09 -9.17 -0.99
CA TYR A 104 -6.95 -9.41 -1.90
C TYR A 104 -5.84 -10.22 -1.24
N GLN A 105 -5.81 -10.27 0.08
CA GLN A 105 -4.88 -11.07 0.87
C GLN A 105 -5.49 -12.44 1.22
N HIS A 106 -6.77 -12.67 0.92
CA HIS A 106 -7.53 -13.88 1.22
C HIS A 106 -7.51 -14.27 2.70
N VAL A 107 -7.66 -13.27 3.57
CA VAL A 107 -7.68 -13.44 5.03
C VAL A 107 -8.73 -12.50 5.61
N PHE A 108 -9.57 -12.99 6.54
CA PHE A 108 -10.52 -12.14 7.25
C PHE A 108 -9.82 -11.16 8.19
N VAL A 109 -10.43 -10.00 8.44
CA VAL A 109 -9.85 -8.96 9.30
C VAL A 109 -9.67 -9.40 10.75
N ASP A 110 -10.49 -10.33 11.23
CA ASP A 110 -10.44 -10.90 12.58
C ASP A 110 -9.66 -12.22 12.65
N ASP A 111 -9.01 -12.62 11.55
CA ASP A 111 -8.16 -13.80 11.54
C ASP A 111 -6.97 -13.61 12.48
N ARG A 112 -6.78 -14.56 13.39
CA ARG A 112 -5.72 -14.51 14.42
C ARG A 112 -4.31 -14.38 13.84
N ARG A 113 -4.09 -14.73 12.56
CA ARG A 113 -2.81 -14.50 11.87
C ARG A 113 -2.44 -13.02 11.77
N PHE A 114 -3.40 -12.11 11.84
CA PHE A 114 -3.13 -10.67 11.87
C PHE A 114 -2.77 -10.14 13.25
N PHE A 115 -3.15 -10.82 14.34
CA PHE A 115 -3.04 -10.24 15.68
C PHE A 115 -1.60 -9.82 16.04
N PRO A 116 -0.55 -10.62 15.73
CA PRO A 116 0.83 -10.18 15.97
C PRO A 116 1.22 -8.92 15.19
N VAL A 117 0.65 -8.70 14.00
CA VAL A 117 0.86 -7.48 13.19
C VAL A 117 0.12 -6.30 13.83
N TYR A 118 -1.09 -6.52 14.34
CA TYR A 118 -1.87 -5.48 15.03
C TYR A 118 -1.20 -5.05 16.33
N ASP A 119 -0.73 -6.00 17.13
CA ASP A 119 -0.01 -5.74 18.37
C ASP A 119 1.27 -4.93 18.09
N ALA A 120 2.08 -5.34 17.10
CA ALA A 120 3.29 -4.63 16.72
C ALA A 120 2.98 -3.22 16.17
N ALA A 121 1.95 -3.06 15.34
CA ALA A 121 1.54 -1.75 14.85
C ALA A 121 1.08 -0.83 15.98
N ALA A 122 0.34 -1.36 16.97
CA ALA A 122 -0.08 -0.61 18.14
C ALA A 122 1.10 -0.15 19.00
N GLU A 123 2.08 -1.03 19.26
CA GLU A 123 3.32 -0.71 19.96
C GLU A 123 4.11 0.40 19.26
N LEU A 124 4.18 0.36 17.93
CA LEU A 124 4.91 1.34 17.10
C LEU A 124 4.12 2.63 16.82
N HIS A 125 2.89 2.74 17.33
CA HIS A 125 1.94 3.80 17.02
C HIS A 125 1.74 4.01 15.51
N LEU A 126 1.75 2.91 14.74
CA LEU A 126 1.50 2.93 13.30
C LEU A 126 -0.01 2.80 13.03
N PRO A 127 -0.63 3.76 12.34
CA PRO A 127 -2.04 3.63 11.96
C PRO A 127 -2.20 2.51 10.93
N ILE A 128 -3.31 1.78 11.03
CA ILE A 128 -3.71 0.77 10.06
C ILE A 128 -4.93 1.25 9.29
N THR A 129 -4.91 1.11 7.97
CA THR A 129 -6.05 1.34 7.10
C THR A 129 -6.45 0.06 6.38
N PHE A 130 -7.75 -0.24 6.42
CA PHE A 130 -8.34 -1.41 5.81
C PHE A 130 -9.13 -1.01 4.57
N HIS A 131 -9.02 -1.83 3.54
CA HIS A 131 -9.97 -1.85 2.44
C HIS A 131 -10.64 -3.21 2.46
N ALA A 132 -11.94 -3.24 2.74
CA ALA A 132 -12.71 -4.46 3.01
C ALA A 132 -14.06 -4.40 2.26
N GLY A 133 -13.97 -4.22 0.94
CA GLY A 133 -15.09 -4.00 0.02
C GLY A 133 -14.70 -3.14 -1.17
#